data_AF-A0A1Z5J9N9-F1
#
_entry.id   AF-A0A1Z5J9N9-F1
#
_cell.length_a   1.000
_cell.length_b   1.000
_cell.length_c   1.000
_cell.angle_alpha   90.00
_cell.angle_beta   90.00
_cell.angle_gamma   90.00
#
_symmetry.space_group_name_H-M   'P 1'
#
loop_
_entity.id
_entity.type
_entity.pdbx_description
1 polymer ?
#
loop_
_entity_poly.entity_id
_entity_poly.type
_entity_poly.pdbx_seq_one_letter_code
_entity_poly.pdbx_strand_id
1 'polypeptide(L)'
;MSYDIPKSFLSVPDSKLPPELKETFHSLCKEAEDIIKMQDLTEHRESTVARFHRRVVDNFSAHPVLARTVVADHERIRELTLLAMVCFSGSICRETIYFLLQVNPYALLYVLFMNDSLIHVIAVDRRIYDVLLWIVEHYPWVFQHAVCQLKPPHIWLMRDYVYGQCSLETVRKFYELYPQGLRERETSLLMFGPWYPLSLCIDGENDPDANFCIWMAKQFPDAVYHLLTRGFMKYTVLQKVCSSLASTRCTSNMAKICRFLITEHADLIRQQGCFGEPLPIVTLAAHCNRPLVQEAAVLMMKTCPECVKDNAGNWLPSLSPNPFIQQVHPLVVQELEIEREISLLSRISDDISKAAIMTRHQSPRAVIIKSHLLGCLSEVYCSWSNLRISDVLQRQKQQIQEQIAEVCRKLEGNNGFEIMWYDGIREEFEMLDWIAHYDSNTDDENVHFDEMEDRLNEDSESELESEEDEETEDDYDDDSSDEIEGFTYEDAVRTSSIEMGGVRLYYERPLL
;
A
#
# COMPACT_ATOMS: atom_id res chain seq x y z
N MET A 1 6.38 23.91 0.01
CA MET A 1 7.42 24.79 0.62
C MET A 1 8.69 23.97 0.68
N SER A 2 9.82 24.47 0.18
CA SER A 2 11.12 23.88 0.46
C SER A 2 11.53 24.29 1.86
N TYR A 3 11.70 23.32 2.76
CA TYR A 3 12.37 23.56 4.03
C TYR A 3 13.87 23.55 3.76
N ASP A 4 14.59 24.60 4.15
CA ASP A 4 16.05 24.57 4.15
C ASP A 4 16.50 23.49 5.13
N ILE A 5 16.96 22.34 4.60
CA ILE A 5 17.54 21.26 5.41
C ILE A 5 18.80 21.82 6.07
N PRO A 6 18.81 22.12 7.39
CA PRO A 6 19.90 22.87 7.96
C PRO A 6 21.10 21.92 8.15
N LYS A 7 22.31 22.46 8.01
CA LYS A 7 23.55 21.65 7.91
C LYS A 7 23.73 20.77 9.16
N SER A 8 24.10 19.51 8.92
CA SER A 8 24.06 18.42 9.90
C SER A 8 24.81 18.73 11.20
N PHE A 9 24.13 18.53 12.33
CA PHE A 9 24.64 18.87 13.65
C PHE A 9 25.29 17.65 14.31
N LEU A 10 26.59 17.48 14.08
CA LEU A 10 27.38 16.33 14.56
C LEU A 10 27.23 16.09 16.09
N SER A 11 27.23 14.83 16.51
CA SER A 11 27.28 14.44 17.92
C SER A 11 28.60 14.88 18.58
N VAL A 12 28.59 14.99 19.91
CA VAL A 12 29.75 15.35 20.72
C VAL A 12 29.96 14.23 21.75
N PRO A 13 31.01 13.40 21.64
CA PRO A 13 31.27 12.40 22.66
C PRO A 13 31.61 13.08 23.99
N ASP A 14 31.09 12.52 25.09
CA ASP A 14 31.19 13.09 26.44
C ASP A 14 32.63 13.35 26.90
N SER A 15 33.60 12.64 26.35
CA SER A 15 35.05 12.81 26.55
C SER A 15 35.59 14.16 26.08
N LYS A 16 34.83 14.90 25.27
CA LYS A 16 35.13 16.28 24.83
C LYS A 16 34.47 17.35 25.70
N LEU A 17 33.66 16.98 26.71
CA LEU A 17 33.09 17.94 27.66
C LEU A 17 34.08 18.33 28.75
N PRO A 18 34.01 19.58 29.28
CA PRO A 18 34.59 19.93 30.57
C PRO A 18 34.10 18.98 31.69
N PRO A 19 34.93 18.64 32.70
CA PRO A 19 34.57 17.67 33.74
C PRO A 19 33.24 17.96 34.44
N GLU A 20 32.99 19.22 34.78
CA GLU A 20 31.74 19.68 35.43
C GLU A 20 30.50 19.42 34.55
N LEU A 21 30.62 19.58 33.22
CA LEU A 21 29.54 19.31 32.27
C LEU A 21 29.38 17.81 32.00
N LYS A 22 30.46 17.02 32.03
CA LYS A 22 30.39 15.55 31.95
C LYS A 22 29.69 14.96 33.17
N GLU A 23 30.07 15.37 34.38
CA GLU A 23 29.41 14.97 35.63
C GLU A 23 27.93 15.40 35.64
N THR A 24 27.63 16.61 35.19
CA THR A 24 26.25 17.09 35.02
C THR A 24 25.44 16.24 34.05
N PHE A 25 26.01 15.90 32.88
CA PHE A 25 25.33 15.04 31.89
C PHE A 25 25.08 13.63 32.44
N HIS A 26 26.10 13.01 33.04
CA HIS A 26 26.00 11.68 33.68
C HIS A 26 24.96 11.68 34.82
N SER A 27 24.87 12.74 35.61
CA SER A 27 23.83 12.90 36.64
C SER A 27 22.41 12.94 36.06
N LEU A 28 22.21 13.57 34.91
CA LEU A 28 20.90 13.64 34.24
C LEU A 28 20.55 12.31 33.55
N CYS A 29 21.52 11.66 32.89
CA CYS A 29 21.37 10.31 32.35
C CYS A 29 20.93 9.32 33.44
N LYS A 30 21.59 9.36 34.60
CA LYS A 30 21.22 8.50 35.73
C LYS A 30 19.85 8.84 36.32
N GLU A 31 19.47 10.11 36.47
CA GLU A 31 18.12 10.46 36.96
C GLU A 31 17.03 10.01 35.96
N ALA A 32 17.32 10.00 34.64
CA ALA A 32 16.42 9.42 33.65
C ALA A 32 16.29 7.89 33.80
N GLU A 33 17.40 7.16 33.94
CA GLU A 33 17.40 5.72 34.23
C GLU A 33 16.65 5.36 35.51
N ASP A 34 16.85 6.12 36.58
CA ASP A 34 16.18 5.89 37.86
C ASP A 34 14.66 6.12 37.71
N ILE A 35 14.20 7.07 36.89
CA ILE A 35 12.78 7.29 36.55
C ILE A 35 12.17 6.13 35.73
N ILE A 36 12.93 5.52 34.82
CA ILE A 36 12.49 4.30 34.09
C ILE A 36 12.23 3.17 35.09
N LYS A 37 13.13 3.01 36.07
CA LYS A 37 13.10 1.93 37.08
C LYS A 37 12.03 2.14 38.17
N MET A 38 11.38 3.31 38.25
CA MET A 38 10.32 3.58 39.24
C MET A 38 9.02 2.84 38.92
N GLN A 39 8.67 1.89 39.78
CA GLN A 39 7.36 1.21 39.80
C GLN A 39 6.47 1.81 40.92
N ASP A 40 5.16 1.91 40.64
CA ASP A 40 4.04 1.96 41.60
C ASP A 40 3.87 3.11 42.63
N LEU A 41 4.43 4.31 42.44
CA LEU A 41 4.09 5.50 43.26
C LEU A 41 3.81 6.77 42.43
N THR A 42 2.56 6.97 42.00
CA THR A 42 2.14 8.03 41.06
C THR A 42 2.53 9.45 41.48
N GLU A 43 2.12 9.92 42.67
CA GLU A 43 2.40 11.30 43.12
C GLU A 43 3.91 11.58 43.32
N HIS A 44 4.66 10.58 43.79
CA HIS A 44 6.11 10.70 43.94
C HIS A 44 6.84 10.68 42.58
N ARG A 45 6.31 9.92 41.62
CA ARG A 45 6.80 9.87 40.23
C ARG A 45 6.57 11.21 39.54
N GLU A 46 5.35 11.76 39.57
CA GLU A 46 5.03 13.06 38.97
C GLU A 46 5.90 14.18 39.51
N SER A 47 6.04 14.28 40.84
CA SER A 47 6.89 15.29 41.47
C SER A 47 8.39 15.10 41.17
N THR A 48 8.85 13.86 40.98
CA THR A 48 10.22 13.56 40.55
C THR A 48 10.45 13.92 39.08
N VAL A 49 9.54 13.55 38.19
CA VAL A 49 9.58 13.88 36.76
C VAL A 49 9.56 15.40 36.56
N ALA A 50 8.69 16.13 37.25
CA ALA A 50 8.64 17.60 37.18
C ALA A 50 9.92 18.28 37.69
N ARG A 51 10.60 17.69 38.69
CA ARG A 51 11.92 18.14 39.17
C ARG A 51 13.01 17.86 38.14
N PHE A 52 13.05 16.64 37.60
CA PHE A 52 14.00 16.22 36.58
C PHE A 52 13.85 17.07 35.30
N HIS A 53 12.63 17.26 34.81
CA HIS A 53 12.31 18.14 33.69
C HIS A 53 12.91 19.54 33.88
N ARG A 54 12.68 20.16 35.06
CA ARG A 54 13.26 21.46 35.38
C ARG A 54 14.80 21.44 35.37
N ARG A 55 15.44 20.43 35.97
CA ARG A 55 16.91 20.28 35.90
C ARG A 55 17.41 20.17 34.46
N VAL A 56 16.72 19.42 33.59
CA VAL A 56 17.08 19.30 32.17
C VAL A 56 16.95 20.65 31.47
N VAL A 57 15.83 21.36 31.65
CA VAL A 57 15.61 22.70 31.08
C VAL A 57 16.70 23.67 31.52
N ASP A 58 16.93 23.80 32.84
CA ASP A 58 17.92 24.73 33.40
C ASP A 58 19.33 24.48 32.83
N ASN A 59 19.78 23.21 32.81
CA ASN A 59 21.13 22.85 32.37
C ASN A 59 21.31 22.93 30.84
N PHE A 60 20.32 22.54 30.05
CA PHE A 60 20.43 22.57 28.59
C PHE A 60 20.26 23.99 28.03
N SER A 61 19.46 24.85 28.69
CA SER A 61 19.41 26.29 28.39
C SER A 61 20.71 27.00 28.75
N ALA A 62 21.37 26.65 29.85
CA ALA A 62 22.69 27.19 30.21
C ALA A 62 23.83 26.64 29.34
N HIS A 63 23.75 25.37 28.93
CA HIS A 63 24.81 24.66 28.23
C HIS A 63 24.29 23.86 27.02
N PRO A 64 23.97 24.51 25.88
CA PRO A 64 23.38 23.86 24.69
C PRO A 64 24.22 22.71 24.09
N VAL A 65 25.51 22.60 24.42
CA VAL A 65 26.37 21.47 24.05
C VAL A 65 25.85 20.13 24.61
N LEU A 66 25.14 20.14 25.74
CA LEU A 66 24.57 18.93 26.37
C LEU A 66 23.54 18.25 25.46
N ALA A 67 22.83 19.00 24.62
CA ALA A 67 21.87 18.46 23.65
C ALA A 67 22.52 17.69 22.49
N ARG A 68 23.83 17.85 22.30
CA ARG A 68 24.63 17.09 21.31
C ARG A 68 25.37 15.91 21.93
N THR A 69 25.37 15.81 23.27
CA THR A 69 26.26 14.89 23.96
C THR A 69 25.79 13.45 23.79
N VAL A 70 26.73 12.59 23.39
CA VAL A 70 26.58 11.13 23.36
C VAL A 70 27.55 10.50 24.35
N VAL A 71 27.05 9.52 25.10
CA VAL A 71 27.89 8.58 25.87
C VAL A 71 28.03 7.32 25.02
N ALA A 72 29.27 6.88 24.81
CA ALA A 72 29.55 5.61 24.18
C ALA A 72 29.33 4.48 25.21
N ASP A 73 28.24 3.74 25.05
CA ASP A 73 28.03 2.48 25.75
C ASP A 73 28.82 1.39 25.01
N HIS A 74 30.02 1.09 25.53
CA HIS A 74 30.91 0.08 24.97
C HIS A 74 30.45 -1.36 25.25
N GLU A 75 29.56 -1.59 26.21
CA GLU A 75 29.03 -2.93 26.53
C GLU A 75 27.84 -3.28 25.62
N ARG A 76 27.11 -2.28 25.12
CA ARG A 76 25.90 -2.47 24.27
C ARG A 76 26.02 -1.93 22.84
N ILE A 77 27.17 -1.33 22.51
CA ILE A 77 27.50 -0.73 21.21
C ILE A 77 26.48 0.37 20.81
N ARG A 78 26.29 1.38 21.68
CA ARG A 78 25.27 2.45 21.49
C ARG A 78 25.82 3.87 21.75
N GLU A 79 25.48 4.85 20.91
CA GLU A 79 25.65 6.28 21.21
C GLU A 79 24.42 6.82 21.97
N LEU A 80 24.42 6.72 23.30
CA LEU A 80 23.27 7.14 24.11
C LEU A 80 23.25 8.66 24.34
N THR A 81 22.20 9.32 23.85
CA THR A 81 21.83 10.70 24.24
C THR A 81 20.85 10.68 25.42
N LEU A 82 20.76 11.80 26.16
CA LEU A 82 19.71 11.96 27.17
C LEU A 82 18.30 11.86 26.57
N LEU A 83 18.10 12.31 25.33
CA LEU A 83 16.84 12.16 24.60
C LEU A 83 16.48 10.68 24.40
N ALA A 84 17.42 9.86 23.92
CA ALA A 84 17.21 8.43 23.77
C ALA A 84 16.85 7.75 25.11
N MET A 85 17.55 8.13 26.19
CA MET A 85 17.23 7.64 27.53
C MET A 85 15.81 8.00 27.98
N VAL A 86 15.36 9.26 27.84
CA VAL A 86 14.00 9.64 28.27
C VAL A 86 12.90 9.08 27.36
N CYS A 87 13.20 8.73 26.10
CA CYS A 87 12.24 8.01 25.25
C CYS A 87 11.91 6.61 25.80
N PHE A 88 12.86 5.90 26.41
CA PHE A 88 12.57 4.61 27.06
C PHE A 88 11.63 4.73 28.28
N SER A 89 11.54 5.92 28.90
CA SER A 89 10.52 6.23 29.92
C SER A 89 9.09 6.32 29.35
N GLY A 90 8.94 6.33 28.01
CA GLY A 90 7.66 6.50 27.34
C GLY A 90 7.00 7.85 27.65
N SER A 91 5.66 7.87 27.63
CA SER A 91 4.84 9.07 27.86
C SER A 91 5.02 9.75 29.24
N ILE A 92 5.73 9.13 30.18
CA ILE A 92 6.01 9.69 31.51
C ILE A 92 6.95 10.90 31.43
N CYS A 93 7.89 10.93 30.49
CA CYS A 93 8.84 12.03 30.33
C CYS A 93 8.47 13.01 29.20
N ARG A 94 7.19 13.08 28.82
CA ARG A 94 6.68 13.76 27.61
C ARG A 94 7.18 15.21 27.45
N GLU A 95 7.07 16.05 28.48
CA GLU A 95 7.52 17.45 28.42
C GLU A 95 9.04 17.55 28.21
N THR A 96 9.80 16.63 28.81
CA THR A 96 11.27 16.55 28.64
C THR A 96 11.63 16.06 27.25
N ILE A 97 10.90 15.09 26.69
CA ILE A 97 11.07 14.63 25.30
C ILE A 97 10.82 15.81 24.34
N TYR A 98 9.69 16.50 24.45
CA TYR A 98 9.39 17.66 23.60
C TYR A 98 10.42 18.79 23.73
N PHE A 99 10.85 19.12 24.95
CA PHE A 99 11.91 20.11 25.16
C PHE A 99 13.24 19.68 24.51
N LEU A 100 13.68 18.44 24.70
CA LEU A 100 14.94 17.95 24.14
C LEU A 100 14.90 17.90 22.59
N LEU A 101 13.75 17.55 22.01
CA LEU A 101 13.52 17.63 20.56
C LEU A 101 13.54 19.07 20.03
N GLN A 102 13.06 20.04 20.81
CA GLN A 102 13.15 21.46 20.46
C GLN A 102 14.58 22.01 20.52
N VAL A 103 15.42 21.51 21.44
CA VAL A 103 16.82 21.94 21.56
C VAL A 103 17.73 21.27 20.54
N ASN A 104 17.52 19.98 20.22
CA ASN A 104 18.28 19.29 19.16
C ASN A 104 17.47 18.20 18.43
N PRO A 105 16.73 18.54 17.36
CA PRO A 105 15.98 17.56 16.58
C PRO A 105 16.89 16.60 15.79
N TYR A 106 18.16 16.92 15.56
CA TYR A 106 19.10 16.00 14.88
C TYR A 106 19.40 14.73 15.67
N ALA A 107 19.19 14.74 17.00
CA ALA A 107 19.34 13.55 17.84
C ALA A 107 18.39 12.41 17.42
N LEU A 108 17.30 12.70 16.69
CA LEU A 108 16.44 11.70 16.06
C LEU A 108 17.14 10.83 15.01
N LEU A 109 18.20 11.36 14.38
CA LEU A 109 18.95 10.71 13.32
C LEU A 109 20.25 10.06 13.82
N TYR A 110 20.66 10.28 15.08
CA TYR A 110 21.84 9.63 15.65
C TYR A 110 21.57 8.12 15.77
N VAL A 111 22.54 7.30 15.33
CA VAL A 111 22.45 5.83 15.30
C VAL A 111 22.58 5.29 16.72
N LEU A 112 21.64 4.43 17.12
CA LEU A 112 21.62 3.83 18.46
C LEU A 112 22.05 2.36 18.46
N PHE A 113 21.66 1.57 17.46
CA PHE A 113 21.88 0.12 17.42
C PHE A 113 21.66 -0.40 15.99
N MET A 114 22.52 -1.28 15.47
CA MET A 114 22.31 -1.98 14.18
C MET A 114 21.84 -1.08 13.00
N ASN A 115 22.42 0.12 12.87
CA ASN A 115 22.06 1.18 11.92
C ASN A 115 20.70 1.90 12.15
N ASP A 116 19.91 1.51 13.15
CA ASP A 116 18.69 2.22 13.52
C ASP A 116 19.01 3.50 14.30
N SER A 117 18.63 4.64 13.72
CA SER A 117 18.52 5.93 14.41
C SER A 117 17.38 5.96 15.43
N LEU A 118 17.46 6.86 16.41
CA LEU A 118 16.43 7.06 17.46
C LEU A 118 14.98 7.16 16.96
N ILE A 119 14.74 7.77 15.79
CA ILE A 119 13.39 7.88 15.21
C ILE A 119 12.69 6.52 14.99
N HIS A 120 13.44 5.46 14.69
CA HIS A 120 12.87 4.10 14.55
C HIS A 120 12.47 3.53 15.92
N VAL A 121 13.28 3.75 16.95
CA VAL A 121 12.95 3.34 18.34
C VAL A 121 11.69 4.05 18.83
N ILE A 122 11.53 5.34 18.52
CA ILE A 122 10.30 6.10 18.81
C ILE A 122 9.09 5.55 18.04
N ALA A 123 9.28 5.05 16.82
CA ALA A 123 8.21 4.49 16.00
C ALA A 123 7.79 3.05 16.38
N VAL A 124 8.63 2.32 17.12
CA VAL A 124 8.31 1.00 17.70
C VAL A 124 7.60 1.14 19.05
N ASP A 125 7.92 2.16 19.86
CA ASP A 125 7.29 2.33 21.17
C ASP A 125 5.86 2.95 21.08
N ARG A 126 4.87 2.06 21.12
CA ARG A 126 3.42 2.34 21.24
C ARG A 126 3.06 3.42 22.26
N ARG A 127 3.86 3.62 23.31
CA ARG A 127 3.60 4.57 24.40
C ARG A 127 3.89 6.03 24.01
N ILE A 128 4.52 6.28 22.86
CA ILE A 128 4.96 7.62 22.41
C ILE A 128 4.62 7.93 20.94
N TYR A 129 3.59 7.32 20.36
CA TYR A 129 3.10 7.71 19.03
C TYR A 129 2.62 9.18 18.94
N ASP A 130 2.23 9.80 20.05
CA ASP A 130 1.95 11.24 20.08
C ASP A 130 3.23 12.07 19.88
N VAL A 131 4.39 11.56 20.29
CA VAL A 131 5.70 12.15 19.98
C VAL A 131 6.02 11.96 18.50
N LEU A 132 5.75 10.79 17.91
CA LEU A 132 5.93 10.57 16.46
C LEU A 132 5.06 11.52 15.61
N LEU A 133 3.79 11.72 16.03
CA LEU A 133 2.88 12.71 15.44
C LEU A 133 3.38 14.14 15.61
N TRP A 134 3.91 14.49 16.78
CA TRP A 134 4.45 15.82 17.03
C TRP A 134 5.73 16.08 16.21
N ILE A 135 6.62 15.09 16.08
CA ILE A 135 7.83 15.16 15.24
C ILE A 135 7.45 15.39 13.77
N VAL A 136 6.44 14.70 13.23
CA VAL A 136 6.08 14.88 11.81
C VAL A 136 5.40 16.23 11.55
N GLU A 137 4.69 16.78 12.55
CA GLU A 137 4.10 18.12 12.51
C GLU A 137 5.15 19.26 12.55
N HIS A 138 6.26 19.07 13.27
CA HIS A 138 7.28 20.13 13.51
C HIS A 138 8.58 19.94 12.69
N TYR A 139 8.97 18.71 12.40
CA TYR A 139 10.24 18.33 11.77
C TYR A 139 10.07 17.29 10.63
N PRO A 140 9.21 17.55 9.62
CA PRO A 140 8.95 16.59 8.53
C PRO A 140 10.20 16.22 7.70
N TRP A 141 11.24 17.08 7.73
CA TRP A 141 12.53 16.81 7.11
C TRP A 141 13.27 15.59 7.70
N VAL A 142 12.94 15.17 8.93
CA VAL A 142 13.52 13.97 9.56
C VAL A 142 13.14 12.72 8.78
N PHE A 143 11.86 12.58 8.38
CA PHE A 143 11.39 11.45 7.59
C PHE A 143 11.97 11.46 6.17
N GLN A 144 12.24 12.65 5.62
CA GLN A 144 12.87 12.85 4.31
C GLN A 144 14.39 12.56 4.31
N HIS A 145 15.01 12.36 5.48
CA HIS A 145 16.43 12.03 5.58
C HIS A 145 16.73 10.63 5.01
N ALA A 146 17.88 10.47 4.35
CA ALA A 146 18.23 9.23 3.62
C ALA A 146 18.13 7.95 4.47
N VAL A 147 18.50 8.02 5.76
CA VAL A 147 18.38 6.89 6.70
C VAL A 147 16.91 6.47 6.89
N CYS A 148 16.00 7.43 7.05
CA CYS A 148 14.56 7.17 7.15
C CYS A 148 13.99 6.69 5.82
N GLN A 149 14.43 7.24 4.68
CA GLN A 149 14.00 6.77 3.36
C GLN A 149 14.45 5.32 3.06
N LEU A 150 15.54 4.85 3.69
CA LEU A 150 15.99 3.46 3.62
C LEU A 150 15.13 2.51 4.48
N LYS A 151 14.72 2.94 5.69
CA LYS A 151 13.88 2.18 6.61
C LYS A 151 12.75 3.05 7.18
N PRO A 152 11.64 3.27 6.44
CA PRO A 152 10.66 4.30 6.78
C PRO A 152 9.98 4.05 8.15
N PRO A 153 10.23 4.88 9.18
CA PRO A 153 9.83 4.55 10.56
C PRO A 153 8.31 4.45 10.73
N HIS A 154 7.53 5.19 9.93
CA HIS A 154 6.07 5.15 9.94
C HIS A 154 5.47 3.80 9.50
N ILE A 155 6.27 2.89 8.94
CA ILE A 155 5.85 1.51 8.62
C ILE A 155 5.55 0.73 9.91
N TRP A 156 6.24 1.02 11.02
CA TRP A 156 5.93 0.43 12.33
C TRP A 156 4.59 0.90 12.87
N LEU A 157 4.32 2.22 12.83
CA LEU A 157 3.00 2.79 13.14
C LEU A 157 1.87 2.13 12.32
N MET A 158 2.15 1.77 11.06
CA MET A 158 1.19 1.07 10.20
C MET A 158 1.03 -0.41 10.55
N ARG A 159 2.11 -1.11 10.90
CA ARG A 159 2.07 -2.50 11.43
C ARG A 159 1.20 -2.56 12.68
N ASP A 160 1.51 -1.72 13.67
CA ASP A 160 0.78 -1.68 14.93
C ASP A 160 -0.70 -1.31 14.74
N TYR A 161 -1.06 -0.47 13.76
CA TYR A 161 -2.46 -0.25 13.40
C TYR A 161 -3.14 -1.53 12.91
N VAL A 162 -2.53 -2.31 12.00
CA VAL A 162 -3.17 -3.53 11.46
C VAL A 162 -3.17 -4.71 12.45
N TYR A 163 -2.33 -4.68 13.49
CA TYR A 163 -2.41 -5.55 14.67
C TYR A 163 -3.29 -4.99 15.81
N GLY A 164 -4.00 -3.87 15.59
CA GLY A 164 -4.95 -3.30 16.56
C GLY A 164 -4.30 -2.61 17.77
N GLN A 165 -2.99 -2.38 17.72
CA GLN A 165 -2.17 -1.76 18.76
C GLN A 165 -2.06 -0.22 18.60
N CYS A 166 -2.37 0.30 17.41
CA CYS A 166 -2.46 1.74 17.12
C CYS A 166 -3.87 2.10 16.64
N SER A 167 -4.36 3.30 16.97
CA SER A 167 -5.71 3.73 16.58
C SER A 167 -5.77 4.23 15.13
N LEU A 168 -6.94 4.05 14.49
CA LEU A 168 -7.21 4.58 13.16
C LEU A 168 -7.00 6.11 13.09
N GLU A 169 -7.38 6.84 14.14
CA GLU A 169 -7.20 8.30 14.20
C GLU A 169 -5.72 8.68 14.23
N THR A 170 -4.90 7.95 15.01
CA THR A 170 -3.46 8.16 15.13
C THR A 170 -2.76 7.96 13.78
N VAL A 171 -2.95 6.81 13.14
CA VAL A 171 -2.28 6.48 11.87
C VAL A 171 -2.80 7.35 10.71
N ARG A 172 -4.08 7.71 10.72
CA ARG A 172 -4.66 8.63 9.73
C ARG A 172 -4.11 10.05 9.89
N LYS A 173 -4.06 10.59 11.11
CA LYS A 173 -3.47 11.92 11.37
C LYS A 173 -2.01 11.96 10.89
N PHE A 174 -1.26 10.88 11.06
CA PHE A 174 0.12 10.80 10.57
C PHE A 174 0.20 10.98 9.05
N TYR A 175 -0.56 10.21 8.26
CA TYR A 175 -0.52 10.35 6.79
C TYR A 175 -1.24 11.60 6.25
N GLU A 176 -2.15 12.21 7.01
CA GLU A 176 -2.70 13.54 6.68
C GLU A 176 -1.67 14.66 6.92
N LEU A 177 -0.76 14.51 7.89
CA LEU A 177 0.41 15.40 8.08
C LEU A 177 1.56 15.11 7.10
N TYR A 178 1.75 13.84 6.73
CA TYR A 178 2.84 13.39 5.85
C TYR A 178 2.35 12.44 4.73
N PRO A 179 1.67 12.98 3.69
CA PRO A 179 1.17 12.16 2.59
C PRO A 179 2.26 11.45 1.77
N GLN A 180 3.50 11.96 1.80
CA GLN A 180 4.63 11.34 1.11
C GLN A 180 4.95 9.94 1.66
N GLY A 181 4.69 9.67 2.94
CA GLY A 181 4.87 8.35 3.55
C GLY A 181 4.00 7.25 2.93
N LEU A 182 2.91 7.60 2.22
CA LEU A 182 2.13 6.62 1.45
C LEU A 182 2.91 6.06 0.24
N ARG A 183 3.96 6.76 -0.19
CA ARG A 183 4.89 6.38 -1.27
C ARG A 183 6.18 5.74 -0.77
N GLU A 184 6.38 5.71 0.53
CA GLU A 184 7.54 5.10 1.18
C GLU A 184 7.24 3.61 1.48
N ARG A 185 8.26 2.76 1.42
CA ARG A 185 8.13 1.30 1.53
C ARG A 185 9.41 0.71 2.11
N GLU A 186 9.29 -0.20 3.08
CA GLU A 186 10.45 -0.86 3.67
C GLU A 186 11.00 -1.91 2.70
N THR A 187 12.22 -1.71 2.19
CA THR A 187 12.89 -2.63 1.24
C THR A 187 13.74 -3.70 1.93
N SER A 188 13.97 -3.59 3.23
CA SER A 188 15.04 -4.29 3.95
C SER A 188 14.71 -5.72 4.41
N LEU A 189 13.45 -6.16 4.33
CA LEU A 189 13.03 -7.48 4.83
C LEU A 189 13.14 -8.57 3.75
N LEU A 190 14.14 -9.44 3.88
CA LEU A 190 14.48 -10.44 2.86
C LEU A 190 13.37 -11.46 2.51
N MET A 191 12.39 -11.68 3.39
CA MET A 191 11.26 -12.60 3.15
C MET A 191 9.97 -11.90 2.64
N PHE A 192 9.82 -10.62 2.97
CA PHE A 192 8.64 -9.81 2.69
C PHE A 192 9.09 -8.63 1.85
N GLY A 193 8.89 -8.72 0.53
CA GLY A 193 9.36 -7.69 -0.41
C GLY A 193 8.76 -6.31 -0.11
N PRO A 194 9.16 -5.24 -0.82
CA PRO A 194 8.76 -3.88 -0.47
C PRO A 194 7.24 -3.71 -0.42
N TRP A 195 6.70 -3.38 0.76
CA TRP A 195 5.27 -3.15 0.99
C TRP A 195 4.99 -1.68 1.29
N TYR A 196 3.95 -1.12 0.66
CA TYR A 196 3.44 0.22 0.96
C TYR A 196 2.47 0.18 2.17
N PRO A 197 2.11 1.32 2.78
CA PRO A 197 1.07 1.39 3.80
C PRO A 197 -0.27 0.79 3.35
N LEU A 198 -0.66 0.97 2.07
CA LEU A 198 -1.85 0.33 1.50
C LEU A 198 -1.74 -1.20 1.47
N SER A 199 -0.55 -1.74 1.17
CA SER A 199 -0.26 -3.19 1.21
C SER A 199 -0.48 -3.74 2.62
N LEU A 200 0.08 -3.07 3.63
CA LEU A 200 -0.06 -3.42 5.04
C LEU A 200 -1.52 -3.38 5.49
N CYS A 201 -2.26 -2.33 5.14
CA CYS A 201 -3.71 -2.18 5.40
C CYS A 201 -4.52 -3.41 4.98
N ILE A 202 -4.14 -4.06 3.87
CA ILE A 202 -4.93 -5.13 3.24
C ILE A 202 -4.42 -6.53 3.63
N ASP A 203 -3.14 -6.67 3.98
CA ASP A 203 -2.57 -7.95 4.39
C ASP A 203 -2.83 -8.32 5.86
N GLY A 204 -2.58 -7.36 6.77
CA GLY A 204 -2.60 -7.55 8.23
C GLY A 204 -3.92 -8.04 8.79
N GLU A 205 -3.92 -8.56 10.02
CA GLU A 205 -4.92 -9.51 10.52
C GLU A 205 -6.33 -8.93 10.73
N ASN A 206 -6.44 -7.71 11.26
CA ASN A 206 -7.73 -7.10 11.60
C ASN A 206 -8.55 -6.72 10.36
N ASP A 207 -9.86 -6.51 10.50
CA ASP A 207 -10.70 -6.01 9.40
C ASP A 207 -10.35 -4.54 9.10
N PRO A 208 -9.84 -4.18 7.91
CA PRO A 208 -9.41 -2.81 7.64
C PRO A 208 -10.59 -1.85 7.50
N ASP A 209 -10.48 -0.62 8.02
CA ASP A 209 -11.44 0.42 7.67
C ASP A 209 -11.38 0.71 6.16
N ALA A 210 -12.48 0.40 5.47
CA ALA A 210 -12.55 0.52 4.02
C ALA A 210 -12.45 1.98 3.54
N ASN A 211 -12.82 2.98 4.36
CA ASN A 211 -12.72 4.39 3.97
C ASN A 211 -11.25 4.84 3.97
N PHE A 212 -10.48 4.43 4.95
CA PHE A 212 -9.05 4.73 5.08
C PHE A 212 -8.21 3.98 4.03
N CYS A 213 -8.47 2.69 3.82
CA CYS A 213 -7.83 1.92 2.76
C CYS A 213 -8.13 2.50 1.36
N ILE A 214 -9.39 2.91 1.09
CA ILE A 214 -9.76 3.62 -0.16
C ILE A 214 -9.13 5.02 -0.23
N TRP A 215 -9.05 5.75 0.88
CA TRP A 215 -8.40 7.06 0.92
C TRP A 215 -6.91 6.97 0.57
N MET A 216 -6.18 6.01 1.14
CA MET A 216 -4.76 5.78 0.79
C MET A 216 -4.58 5.46 -0.70
N ALA A 217 -5.40 4.57 -1.26
CA ALA A 217 -5.43 4.29 -2.70
C ALA A 217 -5.71 5.53 -3.56
N LYS A 218 -6.56 6.46 -3.10
CA LYS A 218 -6.82 7.74 -3.80
C LYS A 218 -5.72 8.79 -3.62
N GLN A 219 -4.94 8.76 -2.53
CA GLN A 219 -3.77 9.63 -2.35
C GLN A 219 -2.56 9.14 -3.17
N PHE A 220 -2.40 7.82 -3.32
CA PHE A 220 -1.31 7.24 -4.11
C PHE A 220 -1.77 5.98 -4.88
N PRO A 221 -2.32 6.16 -6.10
CA PRO A 221 -2.83 5.07 -6.93
C PRO A 221 -1.80 4.01 -7.30
N ASP A 222 -0.52 4.37 -7.46
CA ASP A 222 0.51 3.44 -7.94
C ASP A 222 0.75 2.26 -6.97
N ALA A 223 0.52 2.48 -5.66
CA ALA A 223 0.57 1.41 -4.65
C ALA A 223 -0.53 0.35 -4.82
N VAL A 224 -1.60 0.64 -5.58
CA VAL A 224 -2.66 -0.32 -5.92
C VAL A 224 -2.17 -1.36 -6.94
N TYR A 225 -1.33 -0.93 -7.89
CA TYR A 225 -0.78 -1.77 -8.96
C TYR A 225 0.53 -2.48 -8.58
N HIS A 226 1.07 -2.17 -7.40
CA HIS A 226 2.30 -2.79 -6.91
C HIS A 226 2.09 -4.25 -6.51
N LEU A 227 2.99 -5.12 -6.98
CA LEU A 227 2.93 -6.56 -6.71
C LEU A 227 3.41 -6.89 -5.29
N LEU A 228 2.43 -7.27 -4.45
CA LEU A 228 2.63 -7.77 -3.11
C LEU A 228 3.47 -9.05 -3.18
N THR A 229 4.67 -9.03 -2.59
CA THR A 229 5.62 -10.14 -2.64
C THR A 229 5.72 -10.81 -1.28
N ARG A 230 5.50 -12.13 -1.21
CA ARG A 230 5.70 -12.97 -0.02
C ARG A 230 6.49 -14.21 -0.44
N GLY A 231 7.76 -14.31 -0.01
CA GLY A 231 8.70 -15.29 -0.56
C GLY A 231 8.75 -15.20 -2.09
N PHE A 232 8.50 -16.33 -2.77
CA PHE A 232 8.44 -16.38 -4.23
C PHE A 232 7.11 -15.89 -4.83
N MET A 233 6.01 -15.92 -4.08
CA MET A 233 4.69 -15.55 -4.58
C MET A 233 4.57 -14.04 -4.78
N LYS A 234 3.93 -13.63 -5.88
CA LYS A 234 3.60 -12.23 -6.18
C LYS A 234 2.17 -12.10 -6.66
N TYR A 235 1.40 -11.24 -6.02
CA TYR A 235 -0.02 -11.03 -6.31
C TYR A 235 -0.40 -9.55 -6.25
N THR A 236 -1.45 -9.15 -6.94
CA THR A 236 -1.99 -7.78 -6.91
C THR A 236 -2.77 -7.50 -5.63
N VAL A 237 -2.99 -6.23 -5.34
CA VAL A 237 -3.86 -5.80 -4.24
C VAL A 237 -5.29 -6.34 -4.40
N LEU A 238 -5.82 -6.40 -5.63
CA LEU A 238 -7.14 -7.00 -5.89
C LEU A 238 -7.16 -8.51 -5.65
N GLN A 239 -6.11 -9.25 -6.05
CA GLN A 239 -6.00 -10.68 -5.76
C GLN A 239 -6.04 -10.94 -4.25
N LYS A 240 -5.29 -10.18 -3.43
CA LYS A 240 -5.32 -10.31 -1.96
C LYS A 240 -6.71 -10.01 -1.38
N VAL A 241 -7.37 -8.96 -1.83
CA VAL A 241 -8.74 -8.60 -1.40
C VAL A 241 -9.75 -9.70 -1.76
N CYS A 242 -9.65 -10.29 -2.95
CA CYS A 242 -10.48 -11.43 -3.34
C CYS A 242 -10.18 -12.69 -2.50
N SER A 243 -8.91 -12.97 -2.17
CA SER A 243 -8.53 -14.06 -1.27
C SER A 243 -9.06 -13.86 0.15
N SER A 244 -9.09 -12.62 0.66
CA SER A 244 -9.71 -12.29 1.95
C SER A 244 -11.24 -12.45 1.93
N LEU A 245 -11.92 -12.15 0.81
CA LEU A 245 -13.35 -12.42 0.64
C LEU A 245 -13.67 -13.92 0.51
N ALA A 246 -12.77 -14.69 -0.08
CA ALA A 246 -12.84 -16.15 -0.21
C ALA A 246 -12.59 -16.88 1.13
N SER A 247 -11.64 -16.40 1.93
CA SER A 247 -11.29 -16.97 3.25
C SER A 247 -12.32 -16.60 4.33
N THR A 248 -12.00 -16.85 5.60
CA THR A 248 -12.83 -16.47 6.75
C THR A 248 -13.03 -14.95 6.90
N ARG A 249 -12.22 -14.11 6.25
CA ARG A 249 -12.23 -12.63 6.36
C ARG A 249 -13.24 -11.95 5.40
N CYS A 250 -14.37 -12.58 5.17
CA CYS A 250 -15.42 -12.12 4.25
C CYS A 250 -16.30 -11.00 4.85
N THR A 251 -15.72 -9.79 5.01
CA THR A 251 -16.36 -8.64 5.69
C THR A 251 -16.98 -7.63 4.73
N SER A 252 -17.89 -6.79 5.25
CA SER A 252 -18.48 -5.67 4.49
C SER A 252 -17.43 -4.63 4.08
N ASN A 253 -16.39 -4.43 4.90
CA ASN A 253 -15.26 -3.55 4.59
C ASN A 253 -14.43 -4.11 3.42
N MET A 254 -14.00 -5.37 3.50
CA MET A 254 -13.26 -6.03 2.42
C MET A 254 -14.07 -6.04 1.11
N ALA A 255 -15.39 -6.24 1.19
CA ALA A 255 -16.28 -6.13 0.03
C ALA A 255 -16.37 -4.68 -0.52
N LYS A 256 -16.34 -3.65 0.34
CA LYS A 256 -16.32 -2.25 -0.07
C LYS A 256 -15.00 -1.86 -0.76
N ILE A 257 -13.86 -2.34 -0.24
CA ILE A 257 -12.55 -2.20 -0.89
C ILE A 257 -12.57 -2.91 -2.26
N CYS A 258 -13.09 -4.14 -2.32
CA CYS A 258 -13.19 -4.92 -3.56
C CYS A 258 -14.02 -4.19 -4.63
N ARG A 259 -15.22 -3.70 -4.28
CA ARG A 259 -16.06 -2.92 -5.21
C ARG A 259 -15.34 -1.67 -5.72
N PHE A 260 -14.62 -0.94 -4.85
CA PHE A 260 -13.79 0.21 -5.26
C PHE A 260 -12.70 -0.19 -6.27
N LEU A 261 -11.92 -1.23 -5.97
CA LEU A 261 -10.84 -1.71 -6.85
C LEU A 261 -11.37 -2.18 -8.22
N ILE A 262 -12.48 -2.91 -8.24
CA ILE A 262 -13.11 -3.38 -9.49
C ILE A 262 -13.65 -2.21 -10.33
N THR A 263 -14.20 -1.16 -9.71
CA THR A 263 -14.78 -0.01 -10.43
C THR A 263 -13.74 0.98 -10.92
N GLU A 264 -12.72 1.30 -10.11
CA GLU A 264 -11.80 2.42 -10.38
C GLU A 264 -10.44 1.94 -10.90
N HIS A 265 -10.10 0.65 -10.71
CA HIS A 265 -8.83 0.03 -11.12
C HIS A 265 -9.07 -1.30 -11.90
N ALA A 266 -10.00 -1.26 -12.85
CA ALA A 266 -10.49 -2.44 -13.59
C ALA A 266 -9.40 -3.33 -14.23
N ASP A 267 -8.24 -2.80 -14.59
CA ASP A 267 -7.17 -3.58 -15.22
C ASP A 267 -6.58 -4.66 -14.30
N LEU A 268 -6.66 -4.47 -12.97
CA LEU A 268 -6.29 -5.47 -11.97
C LEU A 268 -7.06 -6.79 -12.14
N ILE A 269 -8.25 -6.77 -12.76
CA ILE A 269 -9.08 -7.96 -13.01
C ILE A 269 -8.39 -8.93 -13.98
N ARG A 270 -7.57 -8.40 -14.91
CA ARG A 270 -6.84 -9.16 -15.94
C ARG A 270 -5.39 -9.47 -15.55
N GLN A 271 -4.88 -8.84 -14.48
CA GLN A 271 -3.51 -9.05 -14.02
C GLN A 271 -3.38 -10.39 -13.29
N GLN A 272 -2.59 -11.30 -13.89
CA GLN A 272 -2.14 -12.52 -13.23
C GLN A 272 -0.97 -12.22 -12.29
N GLY A 273 -0.87 -12.98 -11.20
CA GLY A 273 0.31 -12.95 -10.35
C GLY A 273 1.45 -13.81 -10.92
N CYS A 274 2.60 -13.80 -10.27
CA CYS A 274 3.69 -14.70 -10.65
C CYS A 274 3.37 -16.16 -10.27
N PHE A 275 4.07 -17.11 -10.88
CA PHE A 275 3.98 -18.55 -10.57
C PHE A 275 2.60 -19.23 -10.75
N GLY A 276 1.64 -18.54 -11.39
CA GLY A 276 0.32 -19.09 -11.68
C GLY A 276 -0.76 -18.77 -10.65
N GLU A 277 -0.55 -17.73 -9.82
CA GLU A 277 -1.59 -17.20 -8.94
C GLU A 277 -2.89 -16.87 -9.71
N PRO A 278 -4.06 -17.34 -9.23
CA PRO A 278 -5.35 -17.20 -9.93
C PRO A 278 -5.72 -15.76 -10.26
N LEU A 279 -6.34 -15.55 -11.42
CA LEU A 279 -7.07 -14.30 -11.70
C LEU A 279 -8.12 -14.05 -10.59
N PRO A 280 -8.37 -12.78 -10.18
CA PRO A 280 -9.27 -12.44 -9.09
C PRO A 280 -10.65 -13.13 -9.14
N ILE A 281 -11.21 -13.32 -10.34
CA ILE A 281 -12.50 -14.00 -10.55
C ILE A 281 -12.46 -15.49 -10.19
N VAL A 282 -11.32 -16.18 -10.35
CA VAL A 282 -11.17 -17.61 -10.02
C VAL A 282 -11.21 -17.83 -8.51
N THR A 283 -10.53 -16.95 -7.76
CA THR A 283 -10.54 -16.94 -6.29
C THR A 283 -11.95 -16.73 -5.73
N LEU A 284 -12.73 -15.81 -6.32
CA LEU A 284 -14.12 -15.57 -5.95
C LEU A 284 -15.06 -16.70 -6.37
N ALA A 285 -14.89 -17.28 -7.57
CA ALA A 285 -15.79 -18.27 -8.14
C ALA A 285 -15.94 -19.53 -7.27
N ALA A 286 -14.87 -19.96 -6.59
CA ALA A 286 -14.89 -21.08 -5.65
C ALA A 286 -15.77 -20.84 -4.40
N HIS A 287 -16.04 -19.57 -4.06
CA HIS A 287 -16.71 -19.15 -2.82
C HIS A 287 -17.99 -18.33 -3.06
N CYS A 288 -18.54 -18.39 -4.28
CA CYS A 288 -19.81 -17.75 -4.68
C CYS A 288 -21.08 -18.37 -4.03
N ASN A 289 -20.92 -19.02 -2.88
CA ASN A 289 -22.00 -19.40 -1.97
C ASN A 289 -22.27 -18.34 -0.87
N ARG A 290 -21.55 -17.21 -0.89
CA ARG A 290 -21.67 -16.09 0.05
C ARG A 290 -22.10 -14.80 -0.69
N PRO A 291 -23.11 -14.04 -0.21
CA PRO A 291 -23.60 -12.85 -0.94
C PRO A 291 -22.53 -11.83 -1.34
N LEU A 292 -21.62 -11.46 -0.43
CA LEU A 292 -20.57 -10.48 -0.71
C LEU A 292 -19.57 -10.94 -1.79
N VAL A 293 -19.34 -12.25 -1.91
CA VAL A 293 -18.49 -12.86 -2.95
C VAL A 293 -19.25 -12.89 -4.29
N GLN A 294 -20.54 -13.23 -4.27
CA GLN A 294 -21.40 -13.20 -5.45
C GLN A 294 -21.51 -11.78 -6.03
N GLU A 295 -21.72 -10.77 -5.18
CA GLU A 295 -21.74 -9.36 -5.59
C GLU A 295 -20.43 -8.92 -6.26
N ALA A 296 -19.29 -9.27 -5.66
CA ALA A 296 -17.97 -8.96 -6.22
C ALA A 296 -17.75 -9.66 -7.57
N ALA A 297 -18.12 -10.93 -7.69
CA ALA A 297 -18.02 -11.69 -8.94
C ALA A 297 -18.96 -11.15 -10.04
N VAL A 298 -20.19 -10.76 -9.71
CA VAL A 298 -21.13 -10.11 -10.64
C VAL A 298 -20.57 -8.78 -11.12
N LEU A 299 -20.07 -7.93 -10.22
CA LEU A 299 -19.48 -6.64 -10.57
C LEU A 299 -18.25 -6.83 -11.47
N MET A 300 -17.38 -7.80 -11.15
CA MET A 300 -16.19 -8.12 -11.94
C MET A 300 -16.54 -8.61 -13.35
N MET A 301 -17.55 -9.47 -13.50
CA MET A 301 -18.06 -9.90 -14.81
C MET A 301 -18.75 -8.77 -15.59
N LYS A 302 -19.35 -7.77 -14.92
CA LYS A 302 -19.91 -6.58 -15.59
C LYS A 302 -18.82 -5.66 -16.11
N THR A 303 -17.75 -5.43 -15.33
CA THR A 303 -16.61 -4.59 -15.73
C THR A 303 -15.73 -5.26 -16.78
N CYS A 304 -15.55 -6.58 -16.72
CA CYS A 304 -14.60 -7.33 -17.54
C CYS A 304 -15.17 -8.71 -17.93
N PRO A 305 -16.22 -8.78 -18.79
CA PRO A 305 -16.92 -10.04 -19.11
C PRO A 305 -16.02 -11.11 -19.78
N GLU A 306 -14.86 -10.74 -20.29
CA GLU A 306 -13.86 -11.65 -20.83
C GLU A 306 -13.08 -12.44 -19.77
N CYS A 307 -13.05 -12.02 -18.50
CA CYS A 307 -12.24 -12.68 -17.44
C CYS A 307 -12.67 -14.14 -17.15
N VAL A 308 -13.84 -14.55 -17.63
CA VAL A 308 -14.38 -15.92 -17.54
C VAL A 308 -13.79 -16.85 -18.62
N LYS A 309 -13.20 -16.30 -19.69
CA LYS A 309 -12.65 -17.05 -20.82
C LYS A 309 -11.18 -17.44 -20.63
N ASP A 310 -10.45 -16.70 -19.82
CA ASP A 310 -9.02 -16.92 -19.60
C ASP A 310 -8.79 -18.24 -18.86
N ASN A 311 -7.81 -19.03 -19.33
CA ASN A 311 -7.41 -20.25 -18.65
C ASN A 311 -6.82 -19.90 -17.28
N ALA A 312 -7.27 -20.60 -16.23
CA ALA A 312 -6.89 -20.35 -14.83
C ALA A 312 -5.45 -20.80 -14.47
N GLY A 313 -4.51 -20.72 -15.42
CA GLY A 313 -3.21 -21.40 -15.34
C GLY A 313 -3.33 -22.92 -15.45
N ASN A 314 -2.19 -23.61 -15.40
CA ASN A 314 -2.12 -25.07 -15.63
C ASN A 314 -2.57 -25.93 -14.44
N TRP A 315 -2.87 -25.32 -13.29
CA TRP A 315 -3.08 -26.01 -12.01
C TRP A 315 -4.50 -25.92 -11.45
N LEU A 316 -5.37 -25.10 -12.06
CA LEU A 316 -6.73 -24.86 -11.59
C LEU A 316 -7.77 -25.29 -12.64
N PRO A 317 -8.97 -25.71 -12.22
CA PRO A 317 -10.06 -25.96 -13.16
C PRO A 317 -10.44 -24.66 -13.90
N SER A 318 -10.83 -24.81 -15.17
CA SER A 318 -11.49 -23.73 -15.93
C SER A 318 -12.70 -23.19 -15.16
N LEU A 319 -13.06 -21.93 -15.38
CA LEU A 319 -14.29 -21.34 -14.83
C LEU A 319 -15.57 -21.90 -15.46
N SER A 320 -15.47 -22.49 -16.65
CA SER A 320 -16.62 -22.99 -17.42
C SER A 320 -17.53 -24.05 -16.74
N PRO A 321 -17.06 -24.94 -15.84
CA PRO A 321 -17.92 -25.86 -15.10
C PRO A 321 -18.44 -25.30 -13.76
N ASN A 322 -18.08 -24.07 -13.37
CA ASN A 322 -18.51 -23.50 -12.09
C ASN A 322 -20.02 -23.14 -12.15
N PRO A 323 -20.88 -23.69 -11.26
CA PRO A 323 -22.33 -23.50 -11.37
C PRO A 323 -22.82 -22.05 -11.22
N PHE A 324 -22.08 -21.19 -10.51
CA PHE A 324 -22.40 -19.77 -10.40
C PHE A 324 -22.07 -19.05 -11.72
N ILE A 325 -20.83 -19.19 -12.19
CA ILE A 325 -20.36 -18.55 -13.43
C ILE A 325 -21.20 -19.01 -14.62
N GLN A 326 -21.48 -20.31 -14.74
CA GLN A 326 -22.26 -20.88 -15.84
C GLN A 326 -23.68 -20.30 -15.96
N GLN A 327 -24.31 -19.94 -14.84
CA GLN A 327 -25.66 -19.36 -14.82
C GLN A 327 -25.65 -17.82 -14.90
N VAL A 328 -24.69 -17.16 -14.27
CA VAL A 328 -24.64 -15.69 -14.14
C VAL A 328 -23.96 -15.02 -15.34
N HIS A 329 -22.90 -15.61 -15.90
CA HIS A 329 -22.12 -14.99 -16.98
C HIS A 329 -22.95 -14.71 -18.25
N PRO A 330 -23.80 -15.62 -18.76
CA PRO A 330 -24.64 -15.33 -19.93
C PRO A 330 -25.65 -14.20 -19.67
N LEU A 331 -26.21 -14.13 -18.46
CA LEU A 331 -27.13 -13.07 -18.04
C LEU A 331 -26.42 -11.71 -17.99
N VAL A 332 -25.20 -11.66 -17.44
CA VAL A 332 -24.38 -10.44 -17.41
C VAL A 332 -24.01 -9.97 -18.83
N VAL A 333 -23.63 -10.88 -19.73
CA VAL A 333 -23.35 -10.53 -21.14
C VAL A 333 -24.60 -9.94 -21.81
N GLN A 334 -25.77 -10.52 -21.58
CA GLN A 334 -27.04 -10.01 -22.12
C GLN A 334 -27.42 -8.64 -21.52
N GLU A 335 -27.14 -8.38 -20.25
CA GLU A 335 -27.36 -7.06 -19.63
C GLU A 335 -26.47 -5.99 -20.29
N LEU A 336 -25.19 -6.30 -20.52
CA LEU A 336 -24.24 -5.40 -21.18
C LEU A 336 -24.60 -5.12 -22.65
N GLU A 337 -25.16 -6.10 -23.37
CA GLU A 337 -25.69 -5.90 -24.73
C GLU A 337 -26.89 -4.93 -24.74
N ILE A 338 -27.79 -5.05 -23.77
CA ILE A 338 -28.93 -4.13 -23.60
C ILE A 338 -28.44 -2.72 -23.23
N GLU A 339 -27.44 -2.57 -22.35
CA GLU A 339 -26.86 -1.28 -22.00
C GLU A 339 -26.17 -0.60 -23.21
N ARG A 340 -25.50 -1.39 -24.07
CA ARG A 340 -24.95 -0.91 -25.34
C ARG A 340 -26.05 -0.46 -26.31
N GLU A 341 -27.16 -1.19 -26.43
CA GLU A 341 -28.29 -0.76 -27.28
C GLU A 341 -28.92 0.54 -26.75
N ILE A 342 -29.21 0.64 -25.45
CA ILE A 342 -29.75 1.85 -24.81
C ILE A 342 -28.82 3.05 -25.08
N SER A 343 -27.51 2.88 -24.89
CA SER A 343 -26.51 3.94 -25.10
C SER A 343 -26.44 4.39 -26.56
N LEU A 344 -26.47 3.43 -27.51
CA LEU A 344 -26.44 3.69 -28.94
C LEU A 344 -27.70 4.44 -29.40
N LEU A 345 -28.89 3.97 -28.99
CA LEU A 345 -30.17 4.59 -29.30
C LEU A 345 -30.27 6.02 -28.74
N SER A 346 -29.78 6.23 -27.52
CA SER A 346 -29.75 7.56 -26.88
C SER A 346 -28.85 8.53 -27.66
N ARG A 347 -27.62 8.10 -28.00
CA ARG A 347 -26.69 8.92 -28.79
C ARG A 347 -27.26 9.28 -30.17
N ILE A 348 -27.82 8.33 -30.90
CA ILE A 348 -28.40 8.58 -32.23
C ILE A 348 -29.62 9.51 -32.12
N SER A 349 -30.45 9.36 -31.08
CA SER A 349 -31.57 10.27 -30.79
C SER A 349 -31.10 11.72 -30.58
N ASP A 350 -30.05 11.91 -29.79
CA ASP A 350 -29.45 13.24 -29.56
C ASP A 350 -28.83 13.82 -30.84
N ASP A 351 -28.10 13.02 -31.62
CA ASP A 351 -27.40 13.49 -32.81
C ASP A 351 -28.36 13.83 -33.97
N ILE A 352 -29.42 13.05 -34.16
CA ILE A 352 -30.50 13.40 -35.11
C ILE A 352 -31.24 14.66 -34.64
N SER A 353 -31.47 14.82 -33.33
CA SER A 353 -32.09 16.04 -32.76
C SER A 353 -31.24 17.29 -33.00
N LYS A 354 -29.92 17.22 -32.76
CA LYS A 354 -28.96 18.29 -33.08
C LYS A 354 -29.00 18.63 -34.57
N ALA A 355 -28.95 17.62 -35.44
CA ALA A 355 -28.99 17.81 -36.89
C ALA A 355 -30.30 18.47 -37.36
N ALA A 356 -31.45 18.08 -36.80
CA ALA A 356 -32.74 18.70 -37.10
C ALA A 356 -32.80 20.18 -36.68
N ILE A 357 -32.23 20.53 -35.53
CA ILE A 357 -32.12 21.93 -35.07
C ILE A 357 -31.20 22.72 -36.00
N MET A 358 -29.98 22.24 -36.27
CA MET A 358 -29.02 22.93 -37.17
C MET A 358 -29.59 23.15 -38.58
N THR A 359 -30.34 22.18 -39.11
CA THR A 359 -30.98 22.29 -40.43
C THR A 359 -32.13 23.32 -40.47
N ARG A 360 -32.76 23.65 -39.34
CA ARG A 360 -33.77 24.72 -39.25
C ARG A 360 -33.17 26.14 -39.35
N HIS A 361 -31.85 26.31 -39.19
CA HIS A 361 -31.17 27.62 -39.26
C HIS A 361 -30.61 27.99 -40.64
N GLN A 362 -30.74 27.12 -41.66
CA GLN A 362 -30.27 27.39 -43.03
C GLN A 362 -31.42 27.80 -43.96
N SER A 363 -31.17 28.77 -44.86
CA SER A 363 -32.20 29.45 -45.66
C SER A 363 -31.62 29.97 -47.00
N PRO A 364 -32.41 30.13 -48.08
CA PRO A 364 -33.87 29.98 -48.20
C PRO A 364 -34.35 28.92 -49.23
N ARG A 365 -35.67 28.68 -49.20
CA ARG A 365 -36.53 28.05 -50.23
C ARG A 365 -36.27 26.58 -50.58
N ALA A 366 -35.07 26.19 -51.03
CA ALA A 366 -34.78 24.77 -51.34
C ALA A 366 -34.65 23.90 -50.07
N VAL A 367 -34.29 24.52 -48.95
CA VAL A 367 -34.02 23.85 -47.66
C VAL A 367 -35.32 23.49 -46.92
N ILE A 368 -36.42 24.23 -47.12
CA ILE A 368 -37.63 24.19 -46.26
C ILE A 368 -38.24 22.78 -46.17
N ILE A 369 -38.30 22.05 -47.29
CA ILE A 369 -38.83 20.68 -47.33
C ILE A 369 -37.86 19.72 -46.63
N LYS A 370 -36.55 19.91 -46.79
CA LYS A 370 -35.53 19.07 -46.14
C LYS A 370 -35.49 19.30 -44.61
N SER A 371 -35.57 20.55 -44.14
CA SER A 371 -35.62 20.88 -42.72
C SER A 371 -36.89 20.36 -42.03
N HIS A 372 -38.03 20.36 -42.74
CA HIS A 372 -39.27 19.75 -42.23
C HIS A 372 -39.18 18.22 -42.21
N LEU A 373 -38.63 17.59 -43.26
CA LEU A 373 -38.44 16.15 -43.31
C LEU A 373 -37.51 15.67 -42.19
N LEU A 374 -36.36 16.34 -41.99
CA LEU A 374 -35.41 16.00 -40.92
C LEU A 374 -36.02 16.22 -39.52
N GLY A 375 -36.85 17.27 -39.36
CA GLY A 375 -37.62 17.50 -38.14
C GLY A 375 -38.56 16.34 -37.82
N CYS A 376 -39.40 15.92 -38.78
CA CYS A 376 -40.31 14.79 -38.57
C CYS A 376 -39.56 13.45 -38.39
N LEU A 377 -38.45 13.23 -39.09
CA LEU A 377 -37.60 12.05 -38.89
C LEU A 377 -36.99 12.03 -37.48
N SER A 378 -36.55 13.18 -36.97
CA SER A 378 -36.10 13.33 -35.58
C SER A 378 -37.23 13.03 -34.59
N GLU A 379 -38.37 13.69 -34.73
CA GLU A 379 -39.51 13.54 -33.82
C GLU A 379 -40.02 12.08 -33.80
N VAL A 380 -40.05 11.39 -34.95
CA VAL A 380 -40.39 9.97 -35.05
C VAL A 380 -39.30 9.06 -34.47
N TYR A 381 -38.03 9.28 -34.82
CA TYR A 381 -36.92 8.44 -34.31
C TYR A 381 -36.81 8.54 -32.79
N CYS A 382 -36.78 9.76 -32.24
CA CYS A 382 -36.68 10.00 -30.80
C CYS A 382 -37.90 9.42 -30.05
N SER A 383 -39.11 9.51 -30.62
CA SER A 383 -40.29 8.86 -30.03
C SER A 383 -40.16 7.34 -30.02
N TRP A 384 -39.67 6.74 -31.12
CA TRP A 384 -39.47 5.30 -31.22
C TRP A 384 -38.34 4.79 -30.31
N SER A 385 -37.19 5.48 -30.27
CA SER A 385 -36.03 5.10 -29.44
C SER A 385 -36.37 5.18 -27.96
N ASN A 386 -37.05 6.25 -27.53
CA ASN A 386 -37.51 6.39 -26.14
C ASN A 386 -38.46 5.26 -25.74
N LEU A 387 -39.40 4.88 -26.62
CA LEU A 387 -40.36 3.80 -26.37
C LEU A 387 -39.68 2.41 -26.40
N ARG A 388 -38.73 2.17 -27.30
CA ARG A 388 -37.87 0.95 -27.30
C ARG A 388 -37.07 0.84 -26.01
N ILE A 389 -36.53 1.95 -25.51
CA ILE A 389 -35.80 2.01 -24.24
C ILE A 389 -36.75 1.73 -23.06
N SER A 390 -37.83 2.51 -22.90
CA SER A 390 -38.72 2.42 -21.72
C SER A 390 -39.47 1.10 -21.62
N ASP A 391 -40.06 0.64 -22.72
CA ASP A 391 -41.06 -0.42 -22.69
C ASP A 391 -40.49 -1.80 -22.98
N VAL A 392 -39.28 -1.88 -23.54
CA VAL A 392 -38.67 -3.16 -23.90
C VAL A 392 -37.30 -3.32 -23.23
N LEU A 393 -36.33 -2.45 -23.52
CA LEU A 393 -34.96 -2.63 -23.04
C LEU A 393 -34.85 -2.54 -21.50
N GLN A 394 -35.47 -1.55 -20.87
CA GLN A 394 -35.47 -1.43 -19.41
C GLN A 394 -36.21 -2.59 -18.73
N ARG A 395 -37.31 -3.08 -19.33
CA ARG A 395 -38.03 -4.27 -18.82
C ARG A 395 -37.19 -5.55 -18.95
N GLN A 396 -36.49 -5.72 -20.07
CA GLN A 396 -35.58 -6.86 -20.29
C GLN A 396 -34.39 -6.80 -19.31
N LYS A 397 -33.77 -5.63 -19.12
CA LYS A 397 -32.71 -5.42 -18.12
C LYS A 397 -33.18 -5.75 -16.70
N GLN A 398 -34.36 -5.28 -16.30
CA GLN A 398 -34.93 -5.60 -14.98
C GLN A 398 -35.13 -7.11 -14.81
N GLN A 399 -35.70 -7.79 -15.81
CA GLN A 399 -35.90 -9.25 -15.77
C GLN A 399 -34.58 -10.03 -15.65
N ILE A 400 -33.50 -9.57 -16.30
CA ILE A 400 -32.16 -10.16 -16.17
C ILE A 400 -31.59 -9.94 -14.78
N GLN A 401 -31.73 -8.73 -14.21
CA GLN A 401 -31.29 -8.44 -12.84
C GLN A 401 -32.06 -9.27 -11.79
N GLU A 402 -33.37 -9.45 -11.99
CA GLU A 402 -34.20 -10.34 -11.15
C GLU A 402 -33.76 -11.81 -11.24
N GLN A 403 -33.40 -12.29 -12.44
CA GLN A 403 -32.86 -13.64 -12.64
C GLN A 403 -31.47 -13.83 -12.00
N ILE A 404 -30.55 -12.86 -12.14
CA ILE A 404 -29.24 -12.88 -11.47
C ILE A 404 -29.45 -12.95 -9.94
N ALA A 405 -30.34 -12.11 -9.39
CA ALA A 405 -30.66 -12.15 -7.97
C ALA A 405 -31.35 -13.45 -7.52
N GLU A 406 -32.11 -14.12 -8.39
CA GLU A 406 -32.65 -15.46 -8.12
C GLU A 406 -31.55 -16.55 -8.13
N VAL A 407 -30.60 -16.50 -9.05
CA VAL A 407 -29.45 -17.42 -9.12
C VAL A 407 -28.54 -17.25 -7.89
N CYS A 408 -28.24 -16.01 -7.48
CA CYS A 408 -27.55 -15.69 -6.24
C CYS A 408 -28.19 -16.41 -5.03
N ARG A 409 -29.48 -16.13 -4.78
CA ARG A 409 -30.26 -16.71 -3.67
C ARG A 409 -30.42 -18.24 -3.71
N LYS A 410 -30.33 -18.86 -4.90
CA LYS A 410 -30.32 -20.33 -5.05
C LYS A 410 -28.97 -20.98 -4.71
N LEU A 411 -27.89 -20.20 -4.75
CA LEU A 411 -26.52 -20.66 -4.50
C LEU A 411 -25.96 -20.19 -3.16
N GLU A 412 -26.64 -19.26 -2.48
CA GLU A 412 -26.40 -18.93 -1.07
C GLU A 412 -26.55 -20.19 -0.18
N GLY A 413 -25.53 -20.50 0.61
CA GLY A 413 -25.56 -21.65 1.51
C GLY A 413 -24.21 -22.00 2.11
N ASN A 414 -24.21 -22.84 3.14
CA ASN A 414 -22.98 -23.23 3.83
C ASN A 414 -22.39 -24.51 3.21
N ASN A 415 -21.75 -24.38 2.04
CA ASN A 415 -21.00 -25.48 1.42
C ASN A 415 -19.78 -25.81 2.28
N GLY A 416 -19.73 -27.03 2.84
CA GLY A 416 -18.60 -27.54 3.62
C GLY A 416 -17.31 -27.83 2.83
N PHE A 417 -17.11 -27.15 1.69
CA PHE A 417 -15.87 -27.17 0.93
C PHE A 417 -14.96 -26.05 1.45
N GLU A 418 -14.40 -26.28 2.63
CA GLU A 418 -13.24 -25.53 3.11
C GLU A 418 -12.01 -25.99 2.32
N ILE A 419 -11.80 -25.37 1.15
CA ILE A 419 -10.55 -25.54 0.41
C ILE A 419 -9.48 -24.83 1.22
N MET A 420 -8.58 -25.58 1.86
CA MET A 420 -7.45 -25.04 2.62
C MET A 420 -6.46 -24.34 1.69
N TRP A 421 -6.71 -23.07 1.39
CA TRP A 421 -5.79 -22.16 0.73
C TRP A 421 -4.67 -21.73 1.69
N TYR A 422 -3.74 -22.66 1.96
CA TYR A 422 -2.48 -22.45 2.68
C TYR A 422 -2.58 -21.73 4.03
N ASP A 423 -3.20 -22.38 5.03
CA ASP A 423 -3.19 -21.93 6.42
C ASP A 423 -1.82 -22.18 7.13
N GLY A 424 -0.85 -22.79 6.43
CA GLY A 424 0.54 -22.99 6.86
C GLY A 424 1.39 -21.71 6.86
N ILE A 425 0.79 -20.61 7.30
CA ILE A 425 1.29 -19.23 7.22
C ILE A 425 1.40 -18.57 8.61
N ARG A 426 0.75 -19.15 9.63
CA ARG A 426 0.71 -18.59 11.00
C ARG A 426 2.05 -18.71 11.73
N GLU A 427 2.72 -19.86 11.59
CA GLU A 427 4.02 -20.15 12.21
C GLU A 427 5.14 -19.17 11.74
N GLU A 428 5.01 -18.62 10.52
CA GLU A 428 5.96 -17.64 9.94
C GLU A 428 5.83 -16.24 10.58
N PHE A 429 4.62 -15.86 11.04
CA PHE A 429 4.41 -14.60 11.77
C PHE A 429 4.70 -14.73 13.26
N GLU A 430 4.37 -15.88 13.88
CA GLU A 430 4.75 -16.17 15.27
C GLU A 430 6.28 -16.08 15.47
N MET A 431 7.07 -16.43 14.45
CA MET A 431 8.54 -16.28 14.45
C MET A 431 9.02 -14.81 14.40
N LEU A 432 8.30 -13.91 13.71
CA LEU A 432 8.66 -12.48 13.68
C LEU A 432 8.26 -11.76 14.97
N ASP A 433 7.11 -12.09 15.54
CA ASP A 433 6.71 -11.56 16.85
C ASP A 433 7.67 -12.03 17.95
N TRP A 434 8.15 -13.27 17.85
CA TRP A 434 9.23 -13.81 18.69
C TRP A 434 10.51 -12.99 18.55
N ILE A 435 11.01 -12.75 17.32
CA ILE A 435 12.21 -11.91 17.08
C ILE A 435 12.04 -10.49 17.62
N ALA A 436 10.86 -9.89 17.48
CA ALA A 436 10.58 -8.54 17.98
C ALA A 436 10.50 -8.43 19.52
N HIS A 437 10.20 -9.53 20.22
CA HIS A 437 10.03 -9.54 21.68
C HIS A 437 11.17 -10.23 22.46
N TYR A 438 11.99 -11.07 21.82
CA TYR A 438 13.08 -11.79 22.50
C TYR A 438 14.19 -10.87 22.99
N ASP A 439 14.53 -9.81 22.24
CA ASP A 439 15.58 -8.82 22.57
C ASP A 439 15.20 -7.86 23.73
N SER A 440 14.27 -8.31 24.59
CA SER A 440 13.86 -7.63 25.82
C SER A 440 14.11 -8.44 27.10
N ASN A 441 14.40 -9.75 27.01
CA ASN A 441 14.41 -10.66 28.17
C ASN A 441 15.35 -11.89 28.04
N THR A 442 16.65 -11.69 27.80
CA THR A 442 17.69 -12.67 28.20
C THR A 442 19.02 -11.98 28.52
N ASP A 443 19.36 -11.88 29.81
CA ASP A 443 20.75 -11.84 30.25
C ASP A 443 21.30 -13.29 30.22
N ASP A 444 21.73 -13.82 29.07
CA ASP A 444 22.63 -14.98 29.06
C ASP A 444 23.46 -15.19 27.78
N GLU A 445 24.54 -15.96 27.95
CA GLU A 445 25.72 -16.19 27.10
C GLU A 445 25.62 -16.20 25.55
N ASN A 446 26.34 -15.23 24.96
CA ASN A 446 27.54 -15.47 24.13
C ASN A 446 27.41 -16.36 22.86
N VAL A 447 27.05 -15.74 21.72
CA VAL A 447 27.24 -16.33 20.37
C VAL A 447 28.17 -15.43 19.55
N HIS A 448 29.37 -15.92 19.23
CA HIS A 448 30.25 -15.28 18.25
C HIS A 448 29.61 -15.31 16.85
N PHE A 449 29.58 -14.17 16.18
CA PHE A 449 29.32 -14.07 14.75
C PHE A 449 30.54 -13.41 14.11
N ASP A 450 31.28 -14.16 13.29
CA ASP A 450 32.57 -13.72 12.75
C ASP A 450 32.43 -12.65 11.66
N GLU A 451 33.54 -11.96 11.42
CA GLU A 451 33.66 -10.71 10.67
C GLU A 451 33.17 -10.79 9.21
N MET A 452 32.46 -9.75 8.76
CA MET A 452 32.31 -9.44 7.33
C MET A 452 32.38 -7.92 7.08
N GLU A 453 33.38 -7.26 7.67
CA GLU A 453 33.86 -5.98 7.16
C GLU A 453 34.74 -6.21 5.93
N ASP A 454 34.33 -5.72 4.76
CA ASP A 454 35.27 -5.09 3.83
C ASP A 454 34.54 -4.23 2.76
N ARG A 455 35.24 -3.24 2.20
CA ARG A 455 34.88 -2.45 1.00
C ARG A 455 33.71 -1.44 1.08
N LEU A 456 33.88 -0.40 1.88
CA LEU A 456 33.51 0.97 1.46
C LEU A 456 34.58 1.97 1.89
N ASN A 457 35.54 2.25 1.01
CA ASN A 457 36.32 3.50 0.95
C ASN A 457 36.59 3.76 -0.55
N GLU A 458 36.16 4.91 -1.06
CA GLU A 458 36.99 6.07 -1.39
C GLU A 458 37.58 6.01 -2.80
N ASP A 459 37.00 6.80 -3.70
CA ASP A 459 37.72 7.62 -4.67
C ASP A 459 36.81 8.78 -5.08
N SER A 460 37.29 10.02 -4.95
CA SER A 460 36.51 11.24 -5.26
C SER A 460 37.42 12.44 -5.56
N GLU A 461 38.28 12.27 -6.56
CA GLU A 461 38.91 13.36 -7.32
C GLU A 461 38.45 13.18 -8.77
N SER A 462 37.55 13.99 -9.32
CA SER A 462 37.65 15.43 -9.63
C SER A 462 38.59 15.74 -10.80
N GLU A 463 38.03 15.81 -12.00
CA GLU A 463 38.60 16.62 -13.08
C GLU A 463 37.46 17.39 -13.78
N LEU A 464 37.73 18.66 -14.06
CA LEU A 464 36.84 19.59 -14.77
C LEU A 464 37.51 19.91 -16.10
N GLU A 465 36.80 19.72 -17.21
CA GLU A 465 37.08 20.44 -18.45
C GLU A 465 35.79 20.64 -19.26
N SER A 466 35.83 21.55 -20.23
CA SER A 466 34.67 22.35 -20.66
C SER A 466 34.57 22.53 -22.17
N GLU A 467 33.35 22.54 -22.70
CA GLU A 467 32.90 23.00 -24.03
C GLU A 467 31.34 23.08 -23.94
N GLU A 468 30.56 24.09 -24.35
CA GLU A 468 30.64 25.14 -25.41
C GLU A 468 30.82 24.53 -26.81
N ASP A 469 29.93 24.67 -27.82
CA ASP A 469 28.61 25.32 -27.95
C ASP A 469 27.57 24.27 -28.47
N GLU A 470 26.43 24.47 -29.15
CA GLU A 470 25.77 25.61 -29.84
C GLU A 470 24.23 25.36 -29.89
N GLU A 471 23.41 26.39 -30.12
CA GLU A 471 21.94 26.28 -30.25
C GLU A 471 21.53 25.79 -31.66
N THR A 472 20.43 25.03 -31.78
CA THR A 472 19.58 25.09 -33.00
C THR A 472 18.16 24.56 -32.76
N GLU A 473 17.17 25.40 -33.08
CA GLU A 473 15.79 24.98 -33.35
C GLU A 473 15.70 24.52 -34.83
N ASP A 474 14.73 23.65 -35.16
CA ASP A 474 13.87 23.84 -36.35
C ASP A 474 12.73 22.80 -36.38
N ASP A 475 11.52 23.24 -36.78
CA ASP A 475 10.33 22.42 -36.94
C ASP A 475 10.36 21.61 -38.25
N TYR A 476 9.86 20.36 -38.23
CA TYR A 476 9.24 19.73 -39.41
C TYR A 476 8.10 18.78 -39.02
N ASP A 477 6.86 19.27 -39.18
CA ASP A 477 5.73 18.41 -39.56
C ASP A 477 5.93 17.93 -41.01
N ASP A 478 5.63 16.67 -41.31
CA ASP A 478 4.98 16.31 -42.58
C ASP A 478 4.14 15.03 -42.45
N ASP A 479 3.05 14.97 -43.20
CA ASP A 479 2.12 13.83 -43.25
C ASP A 479 2.60 12.80 -44.28
N SER A 480 2.59 11.51 -43.93
CA SER A 480 2.49 10.46 -44.95
C SER A 480 1.69 9.26 -44.45
N SER A 481 0.42 9.19 -44.85
CA SER A 481 -0.24 7.91 -45.03
C SER A 481 0.41 7.16 -46.19
N ASP A 482 0.46 5.83 -46.11
CA ASP A 482 -0.44 5.03 -46.95
C ASP A 482 -0.45 3.56 -46.53
N GLU A 483 -1.52 2.88 -46.94
CA GLU A 483 -1.80 1.47 -46.69
C GLU A 483 -0.85 0.56 -47.49
N ILE A 484 -0.67 -0.71 -47.04
CA ILE A 484 -1.02 -1.93 -47.80
C ILE A 484 -0.44 -3.20 -47.15
N GLU A 485 -1.29 -4.24 -47.06
CA GLU A 485 -1.01 -5.67 -46.82
C GLU A 485 -0.22 -6.10 -45.54
N GLY A 486 -0.55 -7.22 -44.90
CA GLY A 486 -1.57 -8.23 -45.23
C GLY A 486 -1.04 -9.65 -45.36
N PHE A 487 -0.26 -10.14 -44.41
CA PHE A 487 0.17 -11.54 -44.36
C PHE A 487 -0.26 -12.25 -43.07
N THR A 488 -0.63 -13.53 -43.23
CA THR A 488 -1.04 -14.45 -42.17
C THR A 488 -0.25 -15.75 -42.29
N TYR A 489 -0.55 -16.72 -41.41
CA TYR A 489 -0.01 -18.07 -41.33
C TYR A 489 1.40 -18.26 -40.73
N GLU A 490 1.38 -18.86 -39.52
CA GLU A 490 2.08 -20.11 -39.19
C GLU A 490 3.35 -20.47 -39.99
N ASP A 491 4.54 -20.18 -39.44
CA ASP A 491 5.59 -21.21 -39.29
C ASP A 491 6.73 -20.74 -38.36
N ALA A 492 6.81 -21.28 -37.13
CA ALA A 492 7.88 -20.99 -36.17
C ALA A 492 8.08 -22.10 -35.10
N VAL A 493 7.88 -23.37 -35.49
CA VAL A 493 8.23 -24.52 -34.62
C VAL A 493 9.64 -25.00 -34.98
N ARG A 494 10.48 -25.24 -33.95
CA ARG A 494 11.95 -25.46 -33.97
C ARG A 494 12.75 -24.14 -33.88
N THR A 495 13.85 -24.04 -33.13
CA THR A 495 14.50 -25.02 -32.22
C THR A 495 15.38 -24.31 -31.19
N SER A 496 15.29 -24.72 -29.91
CA SER A 496 16.33 -24.43 -28.91
C SER A 496 16.32 -25.47 -27.79
N SER A 497 16.89 -26.65 -28.06
CA SER A 497 17.21 -27.60 -26.99
C SER A 497 18.37 -27.03 -26.17
N ILE A 498 18.17 -26.84 -24.86
CA ILE A 498 19.26 -26.63 -23.91
C ILE A 498 19.19 -27.77 -22.89
N GLU A 499 20.19 -28.65 -22.94
CA GLU A 499 20.39 -29.67 -21.91
C GLU A 499 21.00 -29.01 -20.67
N MET A 500 20.36 -29.19 -19.52
CA MET A 500 20.94 -28.91 -18.20
C MET A 500 20.83 -30.18 -17.36
N GLY A 501 21.94 -30.59 -16.75
CA GLY A 501 22.11 -31.93 -16.17
C GLY A 501 21.15 -32.23 -15.02
N GLY A 502 20.59 -33.44 -15.00
CA GLY A 502 19.66 -33.87 -13.97
C GLY A 502 20.35 -34.39 -12.71
N VAL A 503 19.82 -34.02 -11.53
CA VAL A 503 20.04 -34.72 -10.26
C VAL A 503 18.69 -35.22 -9.76
N ARG A 504 18.40 -36.51 -9.95
CA ARG A 504 17.23 -37.17 -9.33
C ARG A 504 17.65 -37.87 -8.04
N LEU A 505 17.34 -37.26 -6.90
CA LEU A 505 17.36 -37.95 -5.62
C LEU A 505 16.07 -38.77 -5.48
N TYR A 506 16.19 -40.09 -5.58
CA TYR A 506 15.12 -41.02 -5.23
C TYR A 506 15.14 -41.25 -3.72
N TYR A 507 14.09 -40.83 -3.02
CA TYR A 507 13.82 -41.27 -1.65
C TYR A 507 12.74 -42.35 -1.66
N GLU A 508 13.18 -43.60 -1.60
CA GLU A 508 12.30 -44.71 -1.26
C GLU A 508 11.92 -44.61 0.23
N ARG A 509 10.63 -44.59 0.55
CA ARG A 509 10.16 -44.86 1.91
C ARG A 509 10.05 -46.37 2.11
N PRO A 510 10.73 -46.97 3.10
CA PRO A 510 10.45 -48.34 3.50
C PRO A 510 9.01 -48.47 4.01
N LEU A 511 8.36 -49.58 3.67
CA LEU A 511 7.13 -50.01 4.33
C LEU A 511 7.48 -50.84 5.57
N LEU A 512 7.05 -50.37 6.75
CA LEU A 512 6.74 -51.17 7.94
C LEU A 512 5.86 -50.36 8.91
#